data_AF-U2FAP0-F1
#
_entry.id   AF-U2FAP0-F1
#
_cell.length_a   1.000
_cell.length_b   1.000
_cell.length_c   1.000
_cell.angle_alpha   90.00
_cell.angle_beta   90.00
_cell.angle_gamma   90.00
#
_symmetry.space_group_name_H-M   'P 1'
#
loop_
_entity.id
_entity.type
_entity.pdbx_description
1 polymer ?
#
loop_
_entity_poly.entity_id
_entity_poly.type
_entity_poly.pdbx_seq_one_letter_code
_entity_poly.pdbx_strand_id
1 'polypeptide(L)'
;MKSFERLVEDKNRVIKDCDNFIKELKDISLQTSGISTLIKLLSEKKEKYLELKYDNYKESTLSIENLDEKIYRQIVLLEKQNSQEAKSTLEKFGYEYRDQQKIKFIFKKIYFAKKHYKGLIALLGLMPFIIYFVLNRNIGYIPMPESGGIFSILVSLALAGLSLLFILYLMPILQLAVVFYMRDIKGILPVFLLSILLSVALIVLILNDISWISKNLELSFVSFYIIDILLIYIGLLFKIKSQKLMIFKSEQFWLLAFHGFISILSPFVIFLLVYSRVSNDSIENIVVVSIFILLAIILLFFLLLEKDLYYFAFWFYAFTVINLILVCLISDKVIQISDLGNIKYKYLTVEKSIREALPIEICNKDCNTSKTYYNEKEAKSVIKIYNIKVLSTPGKFYYLEADGNATDKKVKFKLDASKITPGPILER
;
A
#
# COMPACT_ATOMS: atom_id res chain seq x y z
N MET A 1 17.42 9.62 -16.11
CA MET A 1 18.38 10.01 -17.17
C MET A 1 18.59 8.82 -18.06
N LYS A 2 18.38 8.93 -19.38
CA LYS A 2 18.61 7.81 -20.33
C LYS A 2 20.12 7.52 -20.43
N SER A 3 20.49 6.26 -20.68
CA SER A 3 21.88 5.92 -20.99
C SER A 3 22.26 6.47 -22.37
N PHE A 4 23.56 6.64 -22.62
CA PHE A 4 24.04 7.08 -23.92
C PHE A 4 23.63 6.13 -25.04
N GLU A 5 23.71 4.80 -24.84
CA GLU A 5 23.31 3.84 -25.88
C GLU A 5 21.84 4.03 -26.27
N ARG A 6 20.93 4.19 -25.29
CA ARG A 6 19.51 4.44 -25.57
C ARG A 6 19.26 5.75 -26.32
N LEU A 7 20.05 6.79 -26.05
CA LEU A 7 19.92 8.08 -26.75
C LEU A 7 20.38 7.97 -28.21
N VAL A 8 21.42 7.17 -28.47
CA VAL A 8 21.92 6.91 -29.82
C VAL A 8 20.94 6.02 -30.62
N GLU A 9 20.35 5.00 -29.98
CA GLU A 9 19.29 4.18 -30.60
C GLU A 9 18.07 5.03 -30.98
N ASP A 10 17.66 5.94 -30.09
CA ASP A 10 16.52 6.84 -30.32
C ASP A 10 16.84 7.95 -31.35
N LYS A 11 18.12 8.29 -31.57
CA LYS A 11 18.57 9.46 -32.35
C LYS A 11 17.93 9.52 -33.74
N ASN A 12 18.05 8.45 -34.52
CA ASN A 12 17.57 8.42 -35.90
C ASN A 12 16.04 8.49 -35.97
N ARG A 13 15.34 7.85 -35.01
CA ARG A 13 13.88 7.92 -34.90
C ARG A 13 13.44 9.35 -34.61
N VAL A 14 13.99 9.97 -33.57
CA VAL A 14 13.61 11.32 -33.12
C VAL A 14 13.90 12.37 -34.18
N ILE A 15 15.02 12.28 -34.89
CA ILE A 15 15.35 13.19 -36.00
C ILE A 15 14.30 13.07 -37.12
N LYS A 16 13.97 11.85 -37.52
CA LYS A 16 12.96 11.58 -38.55
C LYS A 16 11.58 12.11 -38.15
N ASP A 17 11.19 11.91 -36.89
CA ASP A 17 9.93 12.40 -36.36
C ASP A 17 9.89 13.93 -36.40
N CYS A 18 10.96 14.61 -35.94
CA CYS A 18 11.07 16.07 -36.03
C CYS A 18 10.97 16.57 -37.49
N ASP A 19 11.61 15.89 -38.45
CA ASP A 19 11.57 16.29 -39.85
C ASP A 19 10.17 16.13 -40.48
N ASN A 20 9.51 15.00 -40.23
CA ASN A 20 8.13 14.76 -40.66
C ASN A 20 7.19 15.82 -40.06
N PHE A 21 7.40 16.13 -38.78
CA PHE A 21 6.61 17.09 -38.04
C PHE A 21 6.78 18.52 -38.53
N ILE A 22 8.01 18.95 -38.80
CA ILE A 22 8.30 20.26 -39.39
C ILE A 22 7.65 20.37 -40.78
N LYS A 23 7.67 19.28 -41.57
CA LYS A 23 7.04 19.27 -42.90
C LYS A 23 5.52 19.44 -42.79
N GLU A 24 4.85 18.63 -41.98
CA GLU A 24 3.40 18.72 -41.75
C GLU A 24 2.98 20.11 -41.22
N LEU A 25 3.79 20.75 -40.36
CA LEU A 25 3.53 22.10 -39.86
C LEU A 25 3.75 23.21 -40.90
N LYS A 26 4.70 23.03 -41.83
CA LYS A 26 4.96 23.98 -42.92
C LYS A 26 3.85 23.96 -43.97
N ASP A 27 3.21 22.81 -44.15
CA ASP A 27 2.11 22.62 -45.10
C ASP A 27 0.78 23.23 -44.62
N ILE A 28 0.72 23.74 -43.37
CA ILE A 28 -0.46 24.45 -42.84
C ILE A 28 -0.52 25.87 -43.41
N SER A 29 -1.68 26.21 -44.00
CA SER A 29 -1.88 27.44 -44.77
C SER A 29 -1.72 28.74 -43.96
N LEU A 30 -1.99 28.68 -42.64
CA LEU A 30 -1.89 29.80 -41.70
C LEU A 30 -0.64 29.66 -40.82
N GLN A 31 0.53 30.06 -41.33
CA GLN A 31 1.75 30.19 -40.51
C GLN A 31 1.61 31.32 -39.48
N THR A 32 1.03 30.99 -38.34
CA THR A 32 1.00 31.90 -37.18
C THR A 32 2.39 32.00 -36.55
N SER A 33 2.67 33.09 -35.82
CA SER A 33 3.90 33.24 -35.04
C SER A 33 4.13 32.10 -34.03
N GLY A 34 3.05 31.46 -33.59
CA GLY A 34 3.13 30.29 -32.72
C GLY A 34 3.61 29.02 -33.44
N ILE A 35 3.21 28.79 -34.69
CA ILE A 35 3.67 27.65 -35.51
C ILE A 35 5.13 27.83 -35.89
N SER A 36 5.57 29.04 -36.26
CA SER A 36 6.98 29.30 -36.56
C SER A 36 7.88 29.09 -35.34
N THR A 37 7.41 29.48 -34.14
CA THR A 37 8.09 29.21 -32.87
C THR A 37 8.21 27.70 -32.60
N LEU A 38 7.15 26.93 -32.86
CA LEU A 38 7.17 25.48 -32.70
C LEU A 38 8.16 24.80 -33.66
N ILE A 39 8.17 25.21 -34.93
CA ILE A 39 9.14 24.73 -35.94
C ILE A 39 10.56 25.00 -35.47
N LYS A 40 10.85 26.21 -34.98
CA LYS A 40 12.18 26.58 -34.47
C LYS A 40 12.62 25.66 -33.33
N LEU A 41 11.74 25.42 -32.35
CA LEU A 41 12.04 24.55 -31.22
C LEU A 41 12.30 23.09 -31.64
N LEU A 42 11.55 22.57 -32.64
CA LEU A 42 11.79 21.24 -33.21
C LEU A 42 13.13 21.16 -33.95
N SER A 43 13.51 22.22 -34.68
CA SER A 43 14.83 22.30 -35.33
C SER A 43 15.97 22.34 -34.32
N GLU A 44 15.85 23.15 -33.26
CA GLU A 44 16.84 23.20 -32.16
C GLU A 44 16.99 21.82 -31.48
N LYS A 45 15.88 21.10 -31.27
CA LYS A 45 15.91 19.73 -30.72
C LYS A 45 16.65 18.77 -31.66
N LYS A 46 16.38 18.85 -32.96
CA LYS A 46 17.08 18.03 -33.98
C LYS A 46 18.59 18.28 -33.96
N GLU A 47 19.02 19.54 -33.92
CA GLU A 47 20.44 19.92 -33.84
C GLU A 47 21.11 19.33 -32.59
N LYS A 48 20.46 19.40 -31.43
CA LYS A 48 21.01 18.81 -30.20
C LYS A 48 21.18 17.30 -30.27
N TYR A 49 20.31 16.59 -30.97
CA TYR A 49 20.48 15.15 -31.24
C TYR A 49 21.61 14.87 -32.24
N LEU A 50 21.83 15.75 -33.22
CA LEU A 50 22.96 15.64 -34.15
C LEU A 50 24.31 15.84 -33.43
N GLU A 51 24.39 16.82 -32.53
CA GLU A 51 25.56 17.15 -31.69
C GLU A 51 25.84 16.14 -30.57
N LEU A 52 24.96 15.15 -30.36
CA LEU A 52 25.06 14.20 -29.27
C LEU A 52 26.32 13.32 -29.40
N LYS A 53 27.21 13.41 -28.41
CA LYS A 53 28.47 12.67 -28.29
C LYS A 53 28.62 12.10 -26.88
N TYR A 54 29.50 11.12 -26.70
CA TYR A 54 29.67 10.43 -25.42
C TYR A 54 30.24 11.35 -24.31
N ASP A 55 31.02 12.35 -24.68
CA ASP A 55 31.61 13.35 -23.79
C ASP A 55 30.62 14.44 -23.34
N ASN A 56 29.67 14.81 -24.19
CA ASN A 56 28.69 15.88 -23.92
C ASN A 56 27.28 15.39 -23.56
N TYR A 57 27.01 14.07 -23.58
CA TYR A 57 25.63 13.56 -23.52
C TYR A 57 24.85 14.00 -22.29
N LYS A 58 25.49 14.17 -21.12
CA LYS A 58 24.79 14.60 -19.90
C LYS A 58 24.19 15.99 -20.06
N GLU A 59 24.96 16.92 -20.59
CA GLU A 59 24.53 18.30 -20.84
C GLU A 59 23.53 18.36 -22.00
N SER A 60 23.82 17.66 -23.10
CA SER A 60 22.92 17.54 -24.25
C SER A 60 21.56 16.96 -23.86
N THR A 61 21.52 15.95 -22.98
CA THR A 61 20.27 15.36 -22.46
C THR A 61 19.44 16.40 -21.70
N LEU A 62 20.08 17.20 -20.86
CA LEU A 62 19.42 18.23 -20.06
C LEU A 62 18.88 19.36 -20.94
N SER A 63 19.62 19.74 -21.98
CA SER A 63 19.18 20.69 -23.01
C SER A 63 17.99 20.16 -23.81
N ILE A 64 18.04 18.90 -24.25
CA ILE A 64 16.93 18.24 -24.97
C ILE A 64 15.68 18.20 -24.09
N GLU A 65 15.83 17.84 -22.81
CA GLU A 65 14.71 17.81 -21.86
C GLU A 65 14.05 19.19 -21.65
N ASN A 66 14.83 20.27 -21.71
CA ASN A 66 14.32 21.63 -21.62
C ASN A 66 13.60 22.05 -22.91
N LEU A 67 14.12 21.64 -24.07
CA LEU A 67 13.46 21.84 -25.36
C LEU A 67 12.12 21.09 -25.43
N ASP A 68 12.04 19.85 -24.96
CA ASP A 68 10.80 19.08 -24.88
C ASP A 68 9.71 19.80 -24.06
N GLU A 69 10.12 20.47 -22.98
CA GLU A 69 9.19 21.26 -22.15
C GLU A 69 8.70 22.52 -22.86
N LYS A 70 9.58 23.23 -23.57
CA LYS A 70 9.20 24.39 -24.39
C LYS A 70 8.28 24.00 -25.54
N ILE A 71 8.59 22.92 -26.24
CA ILE A 71 7.77 22.36 -27.33
C ILE A 71 6.37 22.02 -26.81
N TYR A 72 6.27 21.30 -25.69
CA TYR A 72 5.00 20.97 -25.08
C TYR A 72 4.15 22.21 -24.74
N ARG A 73 4.75 23.22 -24.08
CA ARG A 73 4.04 24.46 -23.74
C ARG A 73 3.53 25.18 -24.99
N GLN A 74 4.32 25.20 -26.05
CA GLN A 74 3.94 25.82 -27.31
C GLN A 74 2.77 25.09 -27.98
N ILE A 75 2.77 23.75 -27.98
CA ILE A 75 1.65 22.95 -28.49
C ILE A 75 0.36 23.25 -27.72
N VAL A 76 0.42 23.30 -26.38
CA VAL A 76 -0.76 23.61 -25.53
C VAL A 76 -1.31 25.02 -25.79
N LEU A 77 -0.43 26.00 -26.04
CA LEU A 77 -0.85 27.35 -26.38
C LEU A 77 -1.57 27.38 -27.74
N LEU A 78 -1.03 26.69 -28.74
CA LEU A 78 -1.62 26.58 -30.07
C LEU A 78 -2.97 25.84 -30.06
N GLU A 79 -3.11 24.78 -29.27
CA GLU A 79 -4.38 24.06 -29.09
C GLU A 79 -5.47 24.99 -28.50
N LYS A 80 -5.12 25.84 -27.54
CA LYS A 80 -6.05 26.81 -26.93
C LYS A 80 -6.46 27.94 -27.88
N GLN A 81 -5.61 28.28 -28.84
CA GLN A 81 -5.90 29.30 -29.86
C GLN A 81 -6.88 28.81 -30.94
N ASN A 82 -7.32 27.54 -30.87
CA ASN A 82 -8.43 26.98 -31.64
C ASN A 82 -8.26 27.09 -33.18
N SER A 83 -7.03 26.93 -33.66
CA SER A 83 -6.75 26.78 -35.10
C SER A 83 -7.35 25.47 -35.63
N GLN A 84 -8.45 25.57 -36.37
CA GLN A 84 -9.22 24.41 -36.85
C GLN A 84 -8.42 23.58 -37.87
N GLU A 85 -7.53 24.21 -38.63
CA GLU A 85 -6.62 23.54 -39.59
C GLU A 85 -5.43 22.83 -38.91
N ALA A 86 -4.88 23.39 -37.84
CA ALA A 86 -3.72 22.79 -37.16
C ALA A 86 -4.11 21.75 -36.11
N LYS A 87 -5.39 21.67 -35.73
CA LYS A 87 -5.87 20.90 -34.58
C LYS A 87 -5.54 19.41 -34.66
N SER A 88 -5.79 18.75 -35.80
CA SER A 88 -5.53 17.31 -35.97
C SER A 88 -4.03 16.98 -35.89
N THR A 89 -3.20 17.80 -36.52
CA THR A 89 -1.74 17.69 -36.48
C THR A 89 -1.22 17.93 -35.06
N LEU A 90 -1.67 19.01 -34.40
CA LEU A 90 -1.28 19.32 -33.01
C LEU A 90 -1.75 18.27 -32.01
N GLU A 91 -2.95 17.69 -32.18
CA GLU A 91 -3.45 16.62 -31.31
C GLU A 91 -2.60 15.35 -31.43
N LYS A 92 -2.28 14.93 -32.67
CA LYS A 92 -1.44 13.77 -32.97
C LYS A 92 -0.04 13.93 -32.36
N PHE A 93 0.55 15.12 -32.43
CA PHE A 93 1.92 15.38 -31.99
C PHE A 93 1.98 15.66 -30.49
N GLY A 94 1.00 16.44 -30.01
CA GLY A 94 0.83 16.76 -28.60
C GLY A 94 0.59 15.53 -27.76
N TYR A 95 0.06 14.44 -28.32
CA TYR A 95 -0.07 13.16 -27.61
C TYR A 95 1.28 12.62 -27.10
N GLU A 96 2.31 12.58 -27.96
CA GLU A 96 3.63 12.05 -27.58
C GLU A 96 4.30 12.92 -26.51
N TYR A 97 4.26 14.25 -26.68
CA TYR A 97 4.80 15.19 -25.68
C TYR A 97 3.99 15.18 -24.37
N ARG A 98 2.66 14.99 -24.43
CA ARG A 98 1.80 14.80 -23.24
C ARG A 98 2.21 13.55 -22.48
N ASP A 99 2.39 12.43 -23.14
CA ASP A 99 2.76 11.17 -22.49
C ASP A 99 4.18 11.21 -21.93
N GLN A 100 5.14 11.80 -22.66
CA GLN A 100 6.49 12.03 -22.15
C GLN A 100 6.50 12.94 -20.92
N GLN A 101 5.72 14.04 -20.93
CA GLN A 101 5.55 14.91 -19.76
C GLN A 101 4.90 14.19 -18.58
N LYS A 102 3.82 13.43 -18.81
CA LYS A 102 3.16 12.60 -17.78
C LYS A 102 4.15 11.63 -17.15
N ILE A 103 4.92 10.90 -17.97
CA ILE A 103 5.93 9.93 -17.50
C ILE A 103 7.04 10.64 -16.72
N LYS A 104 7.60 11.74 -17.24
CA LYS A 104 8.63 12.55 -16.55
C LYS A 104 8.13 13.01 -15.17
N PHE A 105 6.89 13.43 -15.11
CA PHE A 105 6.27 13.88 -13.87
C PHE A 105 6.03 12.74 -12.87
N ILE A 106 5.59 11.57 -13.33
CA ILE A 106 5.50 10.35 -12.51
C ILE A 106 6.89 9.99 -11.95
N PHE A 107 7.95 10.03 -12.76
CA PHE A 107 9.30 9.76 -12.28
C PHE A 107 9.78 10.77 -11.22
N LYS A 108 9.43 12.06 -11.35
CA LYS A 108 9.72 13.07 -10.32
C LYS A 108 9.02 12.73 -9.00
N LYS A 109 7.75 12.32 -9.04
CA LYS A 109 6.99 11.86 -7.85
C LYS A 109 7.59 10.62 -7.21
N ILE A 110 7.96 9.62 -8.02
CA ILE A 110 8.63 8.39 -7.54
C ILE A 110 9.96 8.73 -6.88
N TYR A 111 10.75 9.63 -7.49
CA TYR A 111 12.02 10.07 -6.91
C TYR A 111 11.82 10.78 -5.57
N PHE A 112 10.79 11.64 -5.47
CA PHE A 112 10.39 12.27 -4.22
C PHE A 112 10.04 11.21 -3.16
N ALA A 113 9.16 10.26 -3.46
CA ALA A 113 8.79 9.19 -2.52
C ALA A 113 9.99 8.32 -2.11
N LYS A 114 10.90 8.02 -3.05
CA LYS A 114 12.15 7.28 -2.81
C LYS A 114 13.12 8.04 -1.90
N LYS A 115 12.99 9.35 -1.74
CA LYS A 115 13.76 10.08 -0.72
C LYS A 115 13.29 9.75 0.71
N HIS A 116 12.02 9.36 0.86
CA HIS A 116 11.36 9.22 2.16
C HIS A 116 11.09 7.76 2.60
N TYR A 117 11.22 6.76 1.72
CA TYR A 117 10.84 5.37 2.04
C TYR A 117 11.56 4.77 3.27
N LYS A 118 12.85 5.03 3.47
CA LYS A 118 13.59 4.52 4.64
C LYS A 118 13.01 5.06 5.95
N GLY A 119 12.71 6.36 5.98
CA GLY A 119 12.08 7.01 7.12
C GLY A 119 10.67 6.48 7.35
N LEU A 120 9.89 6.26 6.29
CA LEU A 120 8.55 5.67 6.39
C LEU A 120 8.58 4.24 6.93
N ILE A 121 9.50 3.37 6.46
CA ILE A 121 9.63 2.01 7.00
C ILE A 121 9.91 2.05 8.50
N ALA A 122 10.87 2.88 8.91
CA ALA A 122 11.22 3.02 10.32
C ALA A 122 10.02 3.54 11.14
N LEU A 123 9.32 4.57 10.63
CA LEU A 123 8.15 5.15 11.28
C LEU A 123 7.03 4.12 11.43
N LEU A 124 6.65 3.45 10.34
CA LEU A 124 5.56 2.48 10.32
C LEU A 124 5.85 1.24 11.16
N GLY A 125 7.13 0.82 11.25
CA GLY A 125 7.54 -0.29 12.09
C GLY A 125 7.59 0.07 13.58
N LEU A 126 8.17 1.22 13.92
CA LEU A 126 8.36 1.64 15.32
C LEU A 126 7.08 2.17 15.98
N MET A 127 6.19 2.81 15.23
CA MET A 127 5.01 3.46 15.80
C MET A 127 4.06 2.50 16.50
N PRO A 128 3.69 1.34 15.94
CA PRO A 128 2.92 0.33 16.67
C PRO A 128 3.54 -0.05 18.00
N PHE A 129 4.87 -0.21 18.01
CA PHE A 129 5.63 -0.59 19.20
C PHE A 129 5.60 0.50 20.27
N ILE A 130 5.85 1.75 19.89
CA ILE A 130 5.80 2.89 20.81
C ILE A 130 4.38 3.06 21.36
N ILE A 131 3.37 3.03 20.49
CA ILE A 131 1.99 3.22 20.90
C ILE A 131 1.58 2.12 21.88
N TYR A 132 1.85 0.85 21.56
CA TYR A 132 1.45 -0.27 22.42
C TYR A 132 2.19 -0.31 23.77
N PHE A 133 3.53 -0.25 23.76
CA PHE A 133 4.33 -0.47 24.97
C PHE A 133 4.45 0.78 25.84
N VAL A 134 4.49 1.98 25.23
CA VAL A 134 4.75 3.24 25.94
C VAL A 134 3.45 4.00 26.20
N LEU A 135 2.62 4.22 25.18
CA LEU A 135 1.48 5.14 25.26
C LEU A 135 0.18 4.46 25.74
N ASN A 136 -0.09 3.22 25.32
CA ASN A 136 -1.35 2.52 25.58
C ASN A 136 -1.44 1.86 26.97
N ARG A 137 -0.54 2.22 27.91
CA ARG A 137 -0.51 1.84 29.35
C ARG A 137 -0.70 0.36 29.72
N ASN A 138 -0.68 -0.58 28.77
CA ASN A 138 -0.78 -2.01 29.09
C ASN A 138 0.40 -2.47 29.96
N ILE A 139 1.60 -1.94 29.69
CA ILE A 139 2.86 -2.28 30.37
C ILE A 139 3.59 -1.01 30.86
N GLY A 140 3.58 0.08 30.08
CA GLY A 140 4.07 1.40 30.51
C GLY A 140 5.60 1.58 30.46
N TYR A 141 6.33 0.64 29.85
CA TYR A 141 7.76 0.73 29.57
C TYR A 141 8.13 -0.18 28.40
N ILE A 142 9.31 0.08 27.83
CA ILE A 142 9.87 -0.73 26.74
C ILE A 142 10.51 -2.00 27.34
N PRO A 143 10.05 -3.20 26.98
CA PRO A 143 10.68 -4.43 27.44
C PRO A 143 12.12 -4.52 26.91
N MET A 144 13.10 -4.46 27.81
CA MET A 144 14.52 -4.55 27.45
C MET A 144 14.92 -6.01 27.15
N PRO A 145 15.38 -6.31 25.93
CA PRO A 145 15.90 -7.62 25.58
C PRO A 145 17.36 -7.74 26.03
N GLU A 146 17.79 -8.98 26.31
CA GLU A 146 19.22 -9.29 26.30
C GLU A 146 19.79 -9.08 24.89
N SER A 147 21.11 -8.90 24.75
CA SER A 147 21.75 -8.42 23.52
C SER A 147 21.34 -9.18 22.23
N GLY A 148 21.03 -10.47 22.32
CA GLY A 148 20.51 -11.26 21.20
C GLY A 148 19.04 -11.01 20.85
N GLY A 149 18.20 -10.66 21.83
CA GLY A 149 16.77 -10.39 21.63
C GLY A 149 16.48 -9.07 20.91
N ILE A 150 17.43 -8.12 20.94
CA ILE A 150 17.32 -6.83 20.25
C ILE A 150 17.22 -7.05 18.72
N PHE A 151 17.99 -8.01 18.18
CA PHE A 151 17.98 -8.29 16.75
C PHE A 151 16.64 -8.87 16.28
N SER A 152 16.08 -9.82 17.04
CA SER A 152 14.76 -10.40 16.73
C SER A 152 13.66 -9.35 16.69
N ILE A 153 13.64 -8.44 17.67
CA ILE A 153 12.67 -7.33 17.70
C ILE A 153 12.88 -6.40 16.51
N LEU A 154 14.11 -6.01 16.22
CA LEU A 154 14.41 -5.13 15.09
C LEU A 154 13.94 -5.75 13.76
N VAL A 155 14.15 -7.07 13.58
CA VAL A 155 13.68 -7.81 12.41
C VAL A 155 12.15 -7.82 12.34
N SER A 156 11.46 -8.12 13.44
CA SER A 156 10.00 -8.10 13.48
C SER A 156 9.44 -6.70 13.17
N LEU A 157 10.03 -5.64 13.73
CA LEU A 157 9.64 -4.26 13.46
C LEU A 157 9.92 -3.85 12.02
N ALA A 158 11.05 -4.27 11.45
CA ALA A 158 11.37 -4.01 10.05
C ALA A 158 10.42 -4.74 9.10
N LEU A 159 10.06 -6.00 9.40
CA LEU A 159 9.08 -6.77 8.63
C LEU A 159 7.68 -6.16 8.73
N ALA A 160 7.25 -5.75 9.93
CA ALA A 160 5.99 -5.05 10.14
C ALA A 160 5.96 -3.72 9.37
N GLY A 161 7.03 -2.91 9.49
CA GLY A 161 7.15 -1.64 8.78
C GLY A 161 7.17 -1.81 7.26
N LEU A 162 7.84 -2.84 6.74
CA LEU A 162 7.88 -3.14 5.30
C LEU A 162 6.52 -3.64 4.79
N SER A 163 5.83 -4.47 5.57
CA SER A 163 4.47 -4.94 5.27
C SER A 163 3.48 -3.76 5.25
N LEU A 164 3.53 -2.89 6.26
CA LEU A 164 2.70 -1.69 6.32
C LEU A 164 3.03 -0.69 5.20
N LEU A 165 4.30 -0.52 4.83
CA LEU A 165 4.70 0.28 3.68
C LEU A 165 4.08 -0.27 2.39
N PHE A 166 4.11 -1.60 2.23
CA PHE A 166 3.55 -2.26 1.05
C PHE A 166 2.04 -2.04 0.96
N ILE A 167 1.33 -2.28 2.07
CA ILE A 167 -0.13 -2.17 2.15
C ILE A 167 -0.59 -0.72 2.02
N LEU A 168 0.01 0.22 2.77
CA LEU A 168 -0.50 1.59 2.85
C LEU A 168 0.01 2.50 1.74
N TYR A 169 1.14 2.18 1.08
CA TYR A 169 1.76 3.09 0.10
C TYR A 169 1.99 2.42 -1.26
N LEU A 170 2.76 1.34 -1.34
CA LEU A 170 3.21 0.81 -2.63
C LEU A 170 2.07 0.27 -3.49
N MET A 171 1.25 -0.61 -2.91
CA MET A 171 0.16 -1.22 -3.67
C MET A 171 -0.95 -0.23 -4.06
N PRO A 172 -1.40 0.70 -3.18
CA PRO A 172 -2.39 1.70 -3.57
C PRO A 172 -1.88 2.61 -4.71
N ILE A 173 -0.61 3.02 -4.64
CA ILE A 173 0.02 3.82 -5.71
C ILE A 173 0.09 3.03 -7.01
N LEU A 174 0.45 1.74 -6.96
CA LEU A 174 0.49 0.88 -8.15
C LEU A 174 -0.89 0.74 -8.79
N GLN A 175 -1.93 0.50 -8.00
CA GLN A 175 -3.31 0.39 -8.47
C GLN A 175 -3.77 1.69 -9.16
N LEU A 176 -3.50 2.84 -8.54
CA LEU A 176 -3.83 4.14 -9.13
C LEU A 176 -3.00 4.45 -10.39
N ALA A 177 -1.73 4.06 -10.45
CA ALA A 177 -0.90 4.25 -11.63
C ALA A 177 -1.48 3.49 -12.83
N VAL A 178 -1.98 2.27 -12.60
CA VAL A 178 -2.68 1.49 -13.62
C VAL A 178 -3.98 2.16 -14.02
N VAL A 179 -4.80 2.63 -13.06
CA VAL A 179 -6.04 3.38 -13.36
C VAL A 179 -5.75 4.64 -14.19
N PHE A 180 -4.69 5.37 -13.85
CA PHE A 180 -4.28 6.58 -14.56
C PHE A 180 -3.86 6.28 -16.00
N TYR A 181 -3.05 5.24 -16.21
CA TYR A 181 -2.65 4.81 -17.55
C TYR A 181 -3.86 4.39 -18.39
N MET A 182 -4.86 3.81 -17.74
CA MET A 182 -6.08 3.31 -18.36
C MET A 182 -7.20 4.35 -18.50
N ARG A 183 -7.01 5.58 -18.01
CA ARG A 183 -8.07 6.62 -17.94
C ARG A 183 -8.66 6.99 -19.30
N ASP A 184 -7.83 7.00 -20.34
CA ASP A 184 -8.23 7.46 -21.66
C ASP A 184 -8.96 6.36 -22.47
N ILE A 185 -9.09 5.14 -21.92
CA ILE A 185 -9.85 4.04 -22.51
C ILE A 185 -11.33 4.13 -22.11
N LYS A 186 -12.21 4.27 -23.11
CA LYS A 186 -13.66 4.39 -22.91
C LYS A 186 -14.26 3.19 -22.18
N GLY A 187 -14.75 3.39 -20.96
CA GLY A 187 -15.49 2.38 -20.19
C GLY A 187 -14.78 1.80 -18.98
N ILE A 188 -13.58 2.26 -18.66
CA ILE A 188 -12.82 1.78 -17.50
C ILE A 188 -13.30 2.40 -16.20
N LEU A 189 -13.74 3.66 -16.23
CA LEU A 189 -14.31 4.32 -15.06
C LEU A 189 -15.50 3.54 -14.45
N PRO A 190 -16.47 3.02 -15.23
CA PRO A 190 -17.49 2.11 -14.71
C PRO A 190 -16.95 0.83 -14.07
N VAL A 191 -15.91 0.20 -14.65
CA VAL A 191 -15.30 -1.02 -14.10
C VAL A 191 -14.61 -0.74 -12.77
N PHE A 192 -13.90 0.38 -12.69
CA PHE A 192 -13.27 0.85 -11.45
C PHE A 192 -14.33 1.15 -10.38
N LEU A 193 -15.39 1.89 -10.71
CA LEU A 193 -16.49 2.17 -9.80
C LEU A 193 -17.20 0.89 -9.32
N LEU A 194 -17.39 -0.09 -10.20
CA LEU A 194 -17.96 -1.39 -9.86
C LEU A 194 -17.05 -2.16 -8.88
N SER A 195 -15.72 -2.16 -9.10
CA SER A 195 -14.77 -2.79 -8.17
C SER A 195 -14.76 -2.14 -6.78
N ILE A 196 -14.91 -0.81 -6.71
CA ILE A 196 -15.08 -0.10 -5.43
C ILE A 196 -16.38 -0.53 -4.76
N LEU A 197 -17.48 -0.58 -5.51
CA LEU A 197 -18.80 -0.93 -4.98
C LEU A 197 -18.85 -2.38 -4.47
N LEU A 198 -18.22 -3.31 -5.19
CA LEU A 198 -18.06 -4.72 -4.77
C LEU A 198 -17.17 -4.85 -3.52
N SER A 199 -16.08 -4.07 -3.46
CA SER A 199 -15.25 -3.99 -2.25
C SER A 199 -16.03 -3.48 -1.04
N VAL A 200 -16.88 -2.46 -1.21
CA VAL A 200 -17.75 -1.94 -0.14
C VAL A 200 -18.81 -2.95 0.26
N ALA A 201 -19.44 -3.63 -0.70
CA ALA A 201 -20.43 -4.68 -0.41
C ALA A 201 -19.81 -5.85 0.38
N LEU A 202 -18.58 -6.25 0.04
CA LEU A 202 -17.82 -7.26 0.78
C LEU A 202 -17.54 -6.80 2.22
N ILE A 203 -17.16 -5.53 2.41
CA ILE A 203 -16.99 -4.93 3.75
C ILE A 203 -18.28 -5.03 4.56
N VAL A 204 -19.42 -4.65 3.99
CA VAL A 204 -20.73 -4.76 4.66
C VAL A 204 -21.09 -6.21 5.00
N LEU A 205 -20.78 -7.17 4.11
CA LEU A 205 -21.03 -8.59 4.35
C LEU A 205 -20.16 -9.16 5.49
N ILE A 206 -18.91 -8.72 5.62
CA ILE A 206 -18.03 -9.08 6.75
C ILE A 206 -18.58 -8.49 8.04
N LEU A 207 -19.00 -7.22 8.02
CA LEU A 207 -19.54 -6.51 9.19
C LEU A 207 -20.85 -7.12 9.71
N ASN A 208 -21.67 -7.69 8.82
CA ASN A 208 -22.94 -8.32 9.18
C ASN A 208 -22.80 -9.76 9.73
N ASP A 209 -21.56 -10.22 9.96
CA ASP A 209 -21.24 -11.45 10.70
C ASP A 209 -22.07 -12.67 10.27
N ILE A 210 -22.26 -12.84 8.95
CA ILE A 210 -22.95 -14.01 8.42
C ILE A 210 -22.10 -15.23 8.79
N SER A 211 -22.66 -16.11 9.62
CA SER A 211 -21.99 -17.27 10.24
C SER A 211 -21.20 -18.19 9.29
N TRP A 212 -21.51 -18.13 7.99
CA TRP A 212 -20.79 -18.82 6.93
C TRP A 212 -19.47 -18.12 6.53
N ILE A 213 -19.44 -16.79 6.48
CA ILE A 213 -18.27 -15.97 6.16
C ILE A 213 -17.27 -15.96 7.33
N SER A 214 -17.75 -15.94 8.58
CA SER A 214 -16.87 -15.87 9.75
C SER A 214 -16.02 -17.14 9.97
N LYS A 215 -16.55 -18.33 9.62
CA LYS A 215 -15.83 -19.61 9.74
C LYS A 215 -14.88 -19.91 8.58
N ASN A 216 -15.22 -19.50 7.37
CA ASN A 216 -14.47 -19.81 6.14
C ASN A 216 -14.07 -18.54 5.38
N LEU A 217 -13.69 -17.48 6.11
CA LEU A 217 -13.35 -16.16 5.58
C LEU A 217 -12.40 -16.26 4.37
N GLU A 218 -11.33 -17.03 4.47
CA GLU A 218 -10.36 -17.19 3.36
C GLU A 218 -11.00 -17.74 2.08
N LEU A 219 -11.88 -18.73 2.20
CA LEU A 219 -12.56 -19.36 1.07
C LEU A 219 -13.66 -18.45 0.50
N SER A 220 -14.46 -17.81 1.35
CA SER A 220 -15.51 -16.86 0.94
C SER A 220 -14.93 -15.65 0.21
N PHE A 221 -13.77 -15.16 0.65
CA PHE A 221 -13.05 -14.09 -0.04
C PHE A 221 -12.55 -14.54 -1.40
N VAL A 222 -11.82 -15.66 -1.48
CA VAL A 222 -11.35 -16.21 -2.77
C VAL A 222 -12.52 -16.44 -3.72
N SER A 223 -13.66 -16.92 -3.22
CA SER A 223 -14.89 -17.12 -3.99
C SER A 223 -15.47 -15.80 -4.51
N PHE A 224 -15.57 -14.78 -3.65
CA PHE A 224 -16.07 -13.45 -4.02
C PHE A 224 -15.15 -12.77 -5.04
N TYR A 225 -13.84 -12.92 -4.89
CA TYR A 225 -12.85 -12.42 -5.84
C TYR A 225 -12.91 -13.11 -7.20
N ILE A 226 -13.12 -14.43 -7.23
CA ILE A 226 -13.33 -15.17 -8.48
C ILE A 226 -14.61 -14.67 -9.17
N ILE A 227 -15.67 -14.38 -8.39
CA ILE A 227 -16.93 -13.81 -8.89
C ILE A 227 -16.73 -12.39 -9.43
N ASP A 228 -15.95 -11.53 -8.77
CA ASP A 228 -15.61 -10.19 -9.25
C ASP A 228 -14.83 -10.22 -10.58
N ILE A 229 -13.84 -11.10 -10.70
CA ILE A 229 -13.11 -11.32 -11.96
C ILE A 229 -14.06 -11.77 -13.07
N LEU A 230 -14.93 -12.74 -12.76
CA LEU A 230 -15.92 -13.26 -13.71
C LEU A 230 -16.93 -12.18 -14.12
N LEU A 231 -17.40 -11.33 -13.21
CA LEU A 231 -18.30 -10.22 -13.48
C LEU A 231 -17.63 -9.13 -14.34
N ILE A 232 -16.37 -8.78 -14.05
CA ILE A 232 -15.58 -7.86 -14.89
C ILE A 232 -15.41 -8.45 -16.29
N TYR A 233 -15.07 -9.74 -16.39
CA TYR A 233 -14.92 -10.46 -17.65
C TYR A 233 -16.24 -10.50 -18.45
N ILE A 234 -17.35 -10.84 -17.81
CA ILE A 234 -18.69 -10.90 -18.44
C ILE A 234 -19.15 -9.50 -18.88
N GLY A 235 -18.94 -8.47 -18.05
CA GLY A 235 -19.25 -7.09 -18.39
C GLY A 235 -18.49 -6.59 -19.62
N LEU A 236 -17.23 -7.02 -19.77
CA LEU A 236 -16.42 -6.75 -20.97
C LEU A 236 -16.92 -7.49 -22.20
N LEU A 237 -17.34 -8.75 -22.07
CA LEU A 237 -17.94 -9.52 -23.15
C LEU A 237 -19.27 -8.91 -23.63
N PHE A 238 -20.10 -8.41 -22.72
CA PHE A 238 -21.40 -7.81 -23.06
C PHE A 238 -21.28 -6.47 -23.79
N LYS A 239 -20.29 -5.65 -23.42
CA LYS A 239 -20.02 -4.37 -24.10
C LYS A 239 -19.45 -4.56 -25.52
N ILE A 240 -18.82 -5.70 -25.79
CA ILE A 240 -18.17 -6.02 -27.07
C ILE A 240 -19.02 -7.03 -27.86
N LYS A 241 -20.34 -6.80 -27.95
CA LYS A 241 -21.20 -7.57 -28.88
C LYS A 241 -20.96 -7.21 -30.36
N SER A 242 -19.90 -6.44 -30.69
CA SER A 242 -19.65 -5.88 -32.03
C SER A 242 -18.40 -6.37 -32.76
N GLN A 243 -17.47 -7.14 -32.17
CA GLN A 243 -16.37 -7.71 -32.97
C GLN A 243 -15.73 -8.92 -32.29
N LYS A 244 -15.93 -10.09 -32.91
CA LYS A 244 -15.40 -11.39 -32.48
C LYS A 244 -13.86 -11.38 -32.47
N LEU A 245 -13.31 -12.02 -31.43
CA LEU A 245 -12.04 -12.78 -31.46
C LEU A 245 -10.74 -12.05 -31.85
N MET A 246 -10.67 -10.71 -31.79
CA MET A 246 -9.39 -9.96 -31.92
C MET A 246 -8.86 -9.44 -30.57
N ILE A 247 -9.60 -9.70 -29.48
CA ILE A 247 -9.45 -9.07 -28.16
C ILE A 247 -8.17 -9.50 -27.43
N PHE A 248 -7.70 -10.75 -27.61
CA PHE A 248 -6.47 -11.25 -26.98
C PHE A 248 -5.18 -10.62 -27.52
N LYS A 249 -5.25 -9.84 -28.61
CA LYS A 249 -4.09 -9.14 -29.19
C LYS A 249 -3.94 -7.69 -28.74
N SER A 250 -4.91 -7.09 -28.04
CA SER A 250 -4.81 -5.68 -27.63
C SER A 250 -4.15 -5.53 -26.26
N GLU A 251 -3.17 -4.63 -26.15
CA GLU A 251 -2.52 -4.24 -24.89
C GLU A 251 -3.55 -3.82 -23.82
N GLN A 252 -4.69 -3.27 -24.25
CA GLN A 252 -5.78 -2.82 -23.39
C GLN A 252 -6.44 -3.95 -22.59
N PHE A 253 -6.57 -5.15 -23.17
CA PHE A 253 -7.13 -6.32 -22.46
C PHE A 253 -6.20 -6.77 -21.34
N TRP A 254 -4.90 -6.89 -21.63
CA TRP A 254 -3.90 -7.30 -20.63
C TRP A 254 -3.75 -6.29 -19.51
N LEU A 255 -3.76 -4.99 -19.81
CA LEU A 255 -3.77 -3.94 -18.79
C LEU A 255 -5.04 -3.96 -17.92
N LEU A 256 -6.18 -4.30 -18.50
CA LEU A 256 -7.44 -4.36 -17.76
C LEU A 256 -7.55 -5.63 -16.90
N ALA A 257 -7.06 -6.76 -17.41
CA ALA A 257 -6.88 -7.98 -16.63
C ALA A 257 -5.90 -7.77 -15.47
N PHE A 258 -4.81 -7.03 -15.73
CA PHE A 258 -3.84 -6.63 -14.70
C PHE A 258 -4.44 -5.67 -13.67
N HIS A 259 -5.27 -4.71 -14.09
CA HIS A 259 -6.03 -3.86 -13.19
C HIS A 259 -6.99 -4.66 -12.32
N GLY A 260 -7.75 -5.58 -12.91
CA GLY A 260 -8.60 -6.53 -12.18
C GLY A 260 -7.78 -7.31 -11.16
N PHE A 261 -6.62 -7.83 -11.57
CA PHE A 261 -5.70 -8.57 -10.70
C PHE A 261 -5.14 -7.75 -9.53
N ILE A 262 -4.70 -6.51 -9.76
CA ILE A 262 -4.25 -5.64 -8.68
C ILE A 262 -5.42 -5.22 -7.78
N SER A 263 -6.62 -5.08 -8.34
CA SER A 263 -7.82 -4.77 -7.55
C SER A 263 -8.23 -5.93 -6.63
N ILE A 264 -7.92 -7.18 -6.99
CA ILE A 264 -8.03 -8.35 -6.08
C ILE A 264 -7.11 -8.18 -4.87
N LEU A 265 -5.93 -7.59 -5.07
CA LEU A 265 -4.96 -7.27 -4.03
C LEU A 265 -5.20 -5.89 -3.42
N SER A 266 -6.45 -5.38 -3.46
CA SER A 266 -6.80 -4.08 -2.90
C SER A 266 -6.24 -4.00 -1.48
N PRO A 267 -5.28 -3.11 -1.23
CA PRO A 267 -4.55 -3.11 0.03
C PRO A 267 -5.44 -2.76 1.20
N PHE A 268 -6.51 -2.02 0.94
CA PHE A 268 -7.53 -1.69 1.93
C PHE A 268 -8.39 -2.89 2.29
N VAL A 269 -8.68 -3.79 1.34
CA VAL A 269 -9.40 -5.02 1.64
C VAL A 269 -8.50 -5.99 2.41
N ILE A 270 -7.22 -6.11 2.02
CA ILE A 270 -6.22 -6.87 2.79
C ILE A 270 -6.05 -6.30 4.20
N PHE A 271 -6.02 -4.98 4.33
CA PHE A 271 -5.89 -4.31 5.62
C PHE A 271 -7.12 -4.53 6.51
N LEU A 272 -8.33 -4.41 5.96
CA LEU A 272 -9.58 -4.69 6.68
C LEU A 272 -9.72 -6.17 7.04
N LEU A 273 -9.24 -7.07 6.20
CA LEU A 273 -9.14 -8.51 6.47
C LEU A 273 -8.24 -8.81 7.67
N VAL A 274 -7.05 -8.23 7.67
CA VAL A 274 -6.10 -8.38 8.78
C VAL A 274 -6.71 -7.79 10.05
N TYR A 275 -7.36 -6.65 9.94
CA TYR A 275 -8.02 -6.02 11.08
C TYR A 275 -9.18 -6.86 11.62
N SER A 276 -10.11 -7.30 10.77
CA SER A 276 -11.30 -8.06 11.17
C SER A 276 -10.95 -9.43 11.76
N ARG A 277 -9.94 -10.12 11.21
CA ARG A 277 -9.50 -11.43 11.71
C ARG A 277 -8.91 -11.36 13.12
N VAL A 278 -8.28 -10.25 13.46
CA VAL A 278 -7.58 -10.02 14.73
C VAL A 278 -8.49 -9.29 15.73
N SER A 279 -9.66 -8.83 15.31
CA SER A 279 -10.55 -7.94 16.06
C SER A 279 -11.86 -8.62 16.46
N ASN A 280 -11.96 -8.97 17.75
CA ASN A 280 -13.24 -9.08 18.47
C ASN A 280 -13.70 -7.70 19.01
N ASP A 281 -13.26 -6.60 18.40
CA ASP A 281 -13.52 -5.24 18.89
C ASP A 281 -14.95 -4.76 18.56
N SER A 282 -15.41 -3.72 19.26
CA SER A 282 -16.70 -3.09 19.03
C SER A 282 -16.84 -2.54 17.61
N ILE A 283 -18.07 -2.56 17.08
CA ILE A 283 -18.44 -1.99 15.78
C ILE A 283 -17.90 -0.56 15.60
N GLU A 284 -17.85 0.24 16.67
CA GLU A 284 -17.33 1.60 16.69
C GLU A 284 -15.87 1.70 16.20
N ASN A 285 -14.98 0.81 16.65
CA ASN A 285 -13.56 0.83 16.24
C ASN A 285 -13.42 0.51 14.75
N ILE A 286 -14.23 -0.41 14.25
CA ILE A 286 -14.22 -0.77 12.82
C ILE A 286 -14.70 0.42 11.97
N VAL A 287 -15.73 1.14 12.41
CA VAL A 287 -16.22 2.34 11.72
C VAL A 287 -15.15 3.43 11.69
N VAL A 288 -14.48 3.71 12.82
CA VAL A 288 -13.42 4.72 12.89
C VAL A 288 -12.27 4.39 11.94
N VAL A 289 -11.77 3.14 11.97
CA VAL A 289 -10.72 2.67 11.05
C VAL A 289 -11.15 2.81 9.58
N SER A 290 -12.41 2.48 9.28
CA SER A 290 -12.98 2.59 7.92
C SER A 290 -13.02 4.05 7.42
N ILE A 291 -13.33 5.02 8.30
CA ILE A 291 -13.33 6.44 7.94
C ILE A 291 -11.92 6.91 7.56
N PHE A 292 -10.89 6.54 8.34
CA PHE A 292 -9.51 6.91 8.02
C PHE A 292 -9.00 6.25 6.74
N ILE A 293 -9.43 5.01 6.45
CA ILE A 293 -9.18 4.35 5.17
C ILE A 293 -9.81 5.14 4.01
N LEU A 294 -11.07 5.56 4.12
CA LEU A 294 -11.73 6.35 3.09
C LEU A 294 -11.00 7.68 2.86
N LEU A 295 -10.57 8.34 3.93
CA LEU A 295 -9.79 9.57 3.85
C LEU A 295 -8.42 9.35 3.16
N ALA A 296 -7.74 8.24 3.46
CA ALA A 296 -6.50 7.86 2.79
C ALA A 296 -6.71 7.66 1.28
N ILE A 297 -7.81 7.03 0.86
CA ILE A 297 -8.17 6.85 -0.56
C ILE A 297 -8.38 8.20 -1.25
N ILE A 298 -9.10 9.13 -0.60
CA ILE A 298 -9.34 10.48 -1.14
C ILE A 298 -8.01 11.21 -1.34
N LEU A 299 -7.12 11.19 -0.34
CA LEU A 299 -5.79 11.82 -0.43
C LEU A 299 -4.91 11.17 -1.51
N LEU A 300 -5.00 9.85 -1.67
CA LEU A 300 -4.30 9.11 -2.72
C LEU A 300 -4.73 9.59 -4.12
N PHE A 301 -6.01 9.90 -4.31
CA PHE A 301 -6.53 10.46 -5.57
C PHE A 301 -5.98 11.87 -5.84
N PHE A 302 -5.93 12.74 -4.82
CA PHE A 302 -5.28 14.05 -4.94
C PHE A 302 -3.79 13.92 -5.29
N LEU A 303 -3.06 13.02 -4.64
CA LEU A 303 -1.66 12.72 -4.92
C LEU A 303 -1.41 12.32 -6.39
N LEU A 304 -2.34 11.57 -6.98
CA LEU A 304 -2.26 11.18 -8.39
C LEU A 304 -2.49 12.37 -9.32
N LEU A 305 -3.56 13.13 -9.07
CA LEU A 305 -3.99 14.23 -9.95
C LEU A 305 -3.10 15.46 -9.89
N GLU A 306 -2.45 15.71 -8.75
CA GLU A 306 -1.69 16.93 -8.52
C GLU A 306 -0.53 17.05 -9.51
N LYS A 307 -0.43 18.17 -10.22
CA LYS A 307 0.57 18.41 -11.28
C LYS A 307 1.74 19.25 -10.79
N ASP A 308 1.61 19.88 -9.64
CA ASP A 308 2.68 20.65 -9.01
C ASP A 308 3.42 19.80 -7.97
N LEU A 309 4.75 19.88 -7.96
CA LEU A 309 5.57 19.12 -7.02
C LEU A 309 5.48 19.65 -5.58
N TYR A 310 5.21 20.95 -5.42
CA TYR A 310 4.98 21.58 -4.12
C TYR A 310 3.68 21.09 -3.48
N TYR A 311 2.56 21.20 -4.20
CA TYR A 311 1.27 20.69 -3.72
C TYR A 311 1.28 19.16 -3.58
N PHE A 312 2.01 18.44 -4.44
CA PHE A 312 2.21 17.00 -4.29
C PHE A 312 2.89 16.67 -2.96
N ALA A 313 3.92 17.41 -2.57
CA ALA A 313 4.59 17.21 -1.28
C ALA A 313 3.63 17.45 -0.11
N PHE A 314 2.80 18.50 -0.18
CA PHE A 314 1.77 18.76 0.83
C PHE A 314 0.80 17.59 0.98
N TRP A 315 0.21 17.12 -0.12
CA TRP A 315 -0.70 15.97 -0.11
C TRP A 315 0.00 14.69 0.35
N PHE A 316 1.29 14.53 0.04
CA PHE A 316 2.08 13.37 0.46
C PHE A 316 2.25 13.34 1.97
N TYR A 317 2.58 14.48 2.59
CA TYR A 317 2.67 14.57 4.04
C TYR A 317 1.31 14.37 4.72
N ALA A 318 0.24 14.95 4.18
CA ALA A 318 -1.11 14.71 4.70
C ALA A 318 -1.48 13.22 4.65
N PHE A 319 -1.21 12.55 3.51
CA PHE A 319 -1.40 11.12 3.36
C PHE A 319 -0.57 10.30 4.36
N THR A 320 0.69 10.70 4.60
CA THR A 320 1.53 10.06 5.61
C THR A 320 0.96 10.21 7.02
N VAL A 321 0.43 11.38 7.38
CA VAL A 321 -0.19 11.63 8.68
C VAL A 321 -1.43 10.75 8.88
N ILE A 322 -2.31 10.66 7.87
CA ILE A 322 -3.51 9.81 7.96
C ILE A 322 -3.14 8.34 8.11
N ASN A 323 -2.17 7.84 7.33
CA ASN A 323 -1.68 6.48 7.47
C ASN A 323 -1.02 6.23 8.84
N LEU A 324 -0.34 7.23 9.40
CA LEU A 324 0.24 7.14 10.73
C LEU A 324 -0.85 7.03 11.82
N ILE A 325 -1.92 7.81 11.72
CA ILE A 325 -3.07 7.71 12.63
C ILE A 325 -3.68 6.32 12.54
N LEU A 326 -3.87 5.81 11.32
CA LEU A 326 -4.39 4.46 11.09
C LEU A 326 -3.52 3.41 11.79
N VAL A 327 -2.19 3.50 11.64
CA VAL A 327 -1.23 2.62 12.31
C VAL A 327 -1.29 2.72 13.83
N CYS A 328 -1.54 3.92 14.38
CA CYS A 328 -1.71 4.10 15.83
C CYS A 328 -2.97 3.39 16.33
N LEU A 329 -4.10 3.53 15.61
CA LEU A 329 -5.36 2.89 15.97
C LEU A 329 -5.26 1.36 15.97
N ILE A 330 -4.47 0.79 15.07
CA ILE A 330 -4.31 -0.66 14.95
C ILE A 330 -3.06 -1.22 15.67
N SER A 331 -2.36 -0.39 16.44
CA SER A 331 -1.07 -0.74 17.05
C SER A 331 -1.10 -2.04 17.85
N ASP A 332 -2.13 -2.23 18.70
CA ASP A 332 -2.37 -3.45 19.47
C ASP A 332 -2.42 -4.71 18.58
N LYS A 333 -3.04 -4.60 17.40
CA LYS A 333 -3.20 -5.69 16.44
C LYS A 333 -1.89 -5.98 15.71
N VAL A 334 -1.14 -4.94 15.32
CA VAL A 334 0.19 -5.11 14.71
C VAL A 334 1.14 -5.83 15.67
N ILE A 335 1.10 -5.50 16.96
CA ILE A 335 1.91 -6.17 17.99
C ILE A 335 1.49 -7.62 18.21
N GLN A 336 0.18 -7.89 18.16
CA GLN A 336 -0.37 -9.25 18.24
C GLN A 336 0.07 -10.12 17.06
N ILE A 337 -0.05 -9.61 15.81
CA ILE A 337 0.36 -10.33 14.59
C ILE A 337 1.87 -10.55 14.55
N SER A 338 2.65 -9.62 15.09
CA SER A 338 4.11 -9.72 15.16
C SER A 338 4.58 -10.68 16.26
N ASP A 339 3.66 -11.35 16.96
CA ASP A 339 3.90 -12.23 18.10
C ASP A 339 4.70 -11.54 19.24
N LEU A 340 4.56 -10.21 19.38
CA LEU A 340 5.28 -9.39 20.35
C LEU A 340 4.48 -9.14 21.65
N GLY A 341 3.16 -9.30 21.64
CA GLY A 341 2.33 -9.01 22.80
C GLY A 341 0.84 -9.04 22.47
N ASN A 342 -0.01 -8.81 23.47
CA ASN A 342 -1.47 -8.87 23.36
C ASN A 342 -2.04 -10.24 22.92
N ILE A 343 -1.32 -11.34 23.20
CA ILE A 343 -1.68 -12.67 22.69
C ILE A 343 -2.43 -13.44 23.79
N LYS A 344 -3.56 -14.08 23.43
CA LYS A 344 -4.25 -15.01 24.33
C LYS A 344 -3.87 -16.45 23.98
N TYR A 345 -3.16 -17.11 24.88
CA TYR A 345 -2.78 -18.51 24.69
C TYR A 345 -3.80 -19.45 25.33
N LYS A 346 -4.04 -20.60 24.70
CA LYS A 346 -4.81 -21.70 25.31
C LYS A 346 -4.17 -22.17 26.59
N TYR A 347 -2.85 -22.35 26.54
CA TYR A 347 -2.03 -22.55 27.70
C TYR A 347 -0.59 -22.09 27.46
N LEU A 348 0.12 -21.79 28.54
CA LEU A 348 1.57 -21.68 28.57
C LEU A 348 2.14 -22.86 29.34
N THR A 349 3.15 -23.52 28.79
CA THR A 349 3.91 -24.54 29.53
C THR A 349 5.05 -23.83 30.25
N VAL A 350 5.16 -24.02 31.56
CA VAL A 350 6.16 -23.38 32.40
C VAL A 350 6.91 -24.42 33.23
N GLU A 351 8.19 -24.20 33.50
CA GLU A 351 8.93 -25.07 34.43
C GLU A 351 8.33 -25.03 35.84
N LYS A 352 8.35 -26.17 36.54
CA LYS A 352 7.88 -26.22 37.93
C LYS A 352 8.68 -25.33 38.88
N SER A 353 9.92 -24.99 38.50
CA SER A 353 10.83 -24.12 39.27
C SER A 353 10.29 -22.69 39.48
N ILE A 354 9.33 -22.25 38.67
CA ILE A 354 8.72 -20.90 38.77
C ILE A 354 7.31 -20.91 39.38
N ARG A 355 6.88 -22.03 39.98
CA ARG A 355 5.59 -22.12 40.66
C ARG A 355 5.41 -21.06 41.75
N GLU A 356 6.45 -20.82 42.54
CA GLU A 356 6.42 -19.84 43.63
C GLU A 356 6.33 -18.39 43.13
N ALA A 357 6.63 -18.15 41.85
CA ALA A 357 6.47 -16.84 41.21
C ALA A 357 5.05 -16.61 40.66
N LEU A 358 4.15 -17.61 40.74
CA LEU A 358 2.76 -17.44 40.35
C LEU A 358 1.99 -16.64 41.42
N PRO A 359 1.13 -15.70 41.01
CA PRO A 359 0.26 -14.99 41.94
C PRO A 359 -0.65 -15.95 42.71
N ILE A 360 -0.93 -15.61 43.97
CA ILE A 360 -1.79 -16.40 44.88
C ILE A 360 -3.21 -16.55 44.30
N GLU A 361 -3.62 -15.59 43.48
CA GLU A 361 -4.90 -15.55 42.79
C GLU A 361 -5.04 -16.61 41.70
N ILE A 362 -3.94 -17.21 41.22
CA ILE A 362 -3.98 -18.31 40.25
C ILE A 362 -3.89 -19.63 41.01
N CYS A 363 -4.95 -20.42 40.97
CA CYS A 363 -5.02 -21.69 41.69
C CYS A 363 -4.88 -22.91 40.76
N ASN A 364 -4.58 -24.05 41.38
CA ASN A 364 -4.58 -25.34 40.71
C ASN A 364 -6.00 -25.67 40.20
N LYS A 365 -6.11 -26.41 39.10
CA LYS A 365 -7.35 -26.87 38.45
C LYS A 365 -8.40 -27.46 39.42
N ASP A 366 -7.96 -28.01 40.56
CA ASP A 366 -8.83 -28.58 41.60
C ASP A 366 -9.60 -27.50 42.41
N CYS A 367 -9.37 -26.20 42.16
CA CYS A 367 -10.12 -25.09 42.74
C CYS A 367 -11.25 -24.67 41.79
N ASN A 368 -12.50 -24.91 42.20
CA ASN A 368 -13.73 -24.80 41.38
C ASN A 368 -14.11 -23.40 40.85
N THR A 369 -13.26 -22.37 40.99
CA THR A 369 -13.69 -20.96 40.83
C THR A 369 -12.82 -20.09 39.93
N SER A 370 -11.63 -20.52 39.47
CA SER A 370 -10.72 -19.62 38.74
C SER A 370 -10.90 -19.62 37.22
N LYS A 371 -11.02 -18.42 36.62
CA LYS A 371 -10.99 -18.21 35.16
C LYS A 371 -9.61 -18.59 34.57
N THR A 372 -8.51 -18.16 35.19
CA THR A 372 -7.13 -18.60 34.89
C THR A 372 -6.67 -19.63 35.92
N TYR A 373 -6.23 -20.82 35.49
CA TYR A 373 -5.80 -21.89 36.40
C TYR A 373 -4.56 -22.61 35.88
N TYR A 374 -3.87 -23.35 36.75
CA TYR A 374 -2.74 -24.18 36.36
C TYR A 374 -2.97 -25.67 36.64
N ASN A 375 -2.34 -26.56 35.86
CA ASN A 375 -2.41 -28.01 36.05
C ASN A 375 -1.02 -28.62 36.20
N GLU A 376 -0.76 -29.26 37.34
CA GLU A 376 0.50 -29.97 37.63
C GLU A 376 0.46 -31.46 37.29
N LYS A 377 -0.72 -32.04 37.08
CA LYS A 377 -0.88 -33.50 36.96
C LYS A 377 -0.48 -34.05 35.58
N GLU A 378 -0.15 -33.18 34.62
CA GLU A 378 0.13 -33.58 33.24
C GLU A 378 1.59 -33.99 33.00
N ALA A 379 2.57 -33.51 33.79
CA ALA A 379 3.98 -33.84 33.61
C ALA A 379 4.82 -33.59 34.89
N LYS A 380 5.91 -34.35 35.09
CA LYS A 380 6.72 -34.31 36.34
C LYS A 380 7.50 -33.00 36.54
N SER A 381 7.92 -32.32 35.48
CA SER A 381 8.82 -31.15 35.54
C SER A 381 8.20 -29.82 35.11
N VAL A 382 6.97 -29.83 34.58
CA VAL A 382 6.32 -28.64 34.00
C VAL A 382 4.89 -28.48 34.49
N ILE A 383 4.39 -27.25 34.45
CA ILE A 383 3.02 -26.86 34.77
C ILE A 383 2.42 -26.22 33.53
N LYS A 384 1.14 -26.48 33.24
CA LYS A 384 0.41 -25.73 32.21
C LYS A 384 -0.51 -24.70 32.84
N ILE A 385 -0.35 -23.44 32.46
CA ILE A 385 -1.22 -22.32 32.86
C ILE A 385 -2.22 -22.07 31.74
N TYR A 386 -3.52 -22.18 32.02
CA TYR A 386 -4.60 -22.03 31.05
C TYR A 386 -5.28 -20.66 31.19
N ASN A 387 -5.88 -20.17 30.09
CA ASN A 387 -6.62 -18.91 30.03
C ASN A 387 -5.80 -17.70 30.50
N ILE A 388 -4.63 -17.50 29.89
CA ILE A 388 -3.70 -16.44 30.23
C ILE A 388 -3.44 -15.53 29.02
N LYS A 389 -3.40 -14.22 29.26
CA LYS A 389 -3.07 -13.22 28.26
C LYS A 389 -1.62 -12.79 28.42
N VAL A 390 -0.83 -12.91 27.36
CA VAL A 390 0.54 -12.41 27.30
C VAL A 390 0.50 -10.97 26.80
N LEU A 391 0.83 -10.03 27.69
CA LEU A 391 0.94 -8.62 27.36
C LEU A 391 2.21 -8.31 26.56
N SER A 392 3.31 -9.03 26.83
CA SER A 392 4.60 -8.86 26.15
C SER A 392 5.39 -10.16 26.16
N THR A 393 5.92 -10.54 25.00
CA THR A 393 6.90 -11.62 24.82
C THR A 393 8.35 -11.14 24.74
N PRO A 394 8.71 -9.93 24.23
CA PRO A 394 10.10 -9.52 24.19
C PRO A 394 10.65 -9.24 25.60
N GLY A 395 11.95 -9.52 25.78
CA GLY A 395 12.67 -9.26 27.02
C GLY A 395 13.06 -10.52 27.78
N LYS A 396 13.71 -10.32 28.94
CA LYS A 396 14.03 -11.39 29.89
C LYS A 396 12.78 -12.04 30.52
N PHE A 397 11.68 -11.29 30.57
CA PHE A 397 10.44 -11.73 31.19
C PHE A 397 9.27 -11.62 30.22
N TYR A 398 8.40 -12.63 30.23
CA TYR A 398 7.06 -12.46 29.68
C TYR A 398 6.22 -11.70 30.70
N TYR A 399 5.52 -10.67 30.23
CA TYR A 399 4.55 -9.94 31.03
C TYR A 399 3.16 -10.49 30.75
N LEU A 400 2.47 -10.88 31.81
CA LEU A 400 1.28 -11.71 31.76
C LEU A 400 0.13 -11.02 32.49
N GLU A 401 -1.09 -11.27 32.03
CA GLU A 401 -2.34 -10.85 32.63
C GLU A 401 -3.23 -12.09 32.81
N ALA A 402 -3.70 -12.29 34.04
CA ALA A 402 -4.58 -13.37 34.45
C ALA A 402 -5.88 -12.82 35.06
N ASP A 403 -6.96 -13.57 34.94
CA ASP A 403 -8.23 -13.27 35.60
C ASP A 403 -8.21 -13.87 37.01
N GLY A 404 -8.32 -13.02 38.03
CA GLY A 404 -8.25 -13.42 39.43
C GLY A 404 -9.46 -14.25 39.91
N ASN A 405 -9.23 -15.08 40.93
CA ASN A 405 -10.21 -16.06 41.45
C ASN A 405 -11.34 -15.43 42.31
N ALA A 406 -11.12 -14.23 42.89
CA ALA A 406 -12.05 -13.65 43.87
C ALA A 406 -12.73 -12.34 43.42
N THR A 407 -12.26 -11.72 42.33
CA THR A 407 -12.77 -10.46 41.78
C THR A 407 -12.51 -10.44 40.28
N ASP A 408 -13.35 -9.79 39.47
CA ASP A 408 -13.06 -9.52 38.04
C ASP A 408 -11.84 -8.59 37.81
N LYS A 409 -10.96 -8.45 38.81
CA LYS A 409 -9.70 -7.72 38.70
C LYS A 409 -8.67 -8.58 37.99
N LYS A 410 -8.06 -7.97 36.99
CA LYS A 410 -6.95 -8.51 36.23
C LYS A 410 -5.67 -8.42 37.05
N VAL A 411 -4.97 -9.54 37.19
CA VAL A 411 -3.69 -9.64 37.89
C VAL A 411 -2.57 -9.63 36.86
N LYS A 412 -1.65 -8.67 36.98
CA LYS A 412 -0.48 -8.55 36.10
C LYS A 412 0.77 -9.02 36.83
N PHE A 413 1.55 -9.87 36.17
CA PHE A 413 2.78 -10.43 36.72
C PHE A 413 3.80 -10.75 35.62
N LYS A 414 4.99 -11.18 36.01
CA LYS A 414 6.07 -11.48 35.07
C LYS A 414 6.68 -12.85 35.37
N LEU A 415 7.00 -13.60 34.32
CA LEU A 415 7.69 -14.89 34.42
C LEU A 415 8.94 -14.88 33.54
N ASP A 416 9.97 -15.63 33.94
CA ASP A 416 11.21 -15.74 33.18
C ASP A 416 10.94 -16.37 31.80
N ALA A 417 11.27 -15.66 30.73
CA ALA A 417 11.01 -16.09 29.36
C ALA A 417 11.72 -17.40 29.01
N SER A 418 12.90 -17.66 29.60
CA SER A 418 13.68 -18.88 29.37
C SER A 418 12.99 -20.14 29.87
N LYS A 419 12.01 -19.99 30.76
CA LYS A 419 11.29 -21.08 31.43
C LYS A 419 9.87 -21.28 30.89
N ILE A 420 9.54 -20.62 29.78
CA ILE A 420 8.21 -20.64 29.16
C ILE A 420 8.32 -21.28 27.78
N THR A 421 7.46 -22.25 27.51
CA THR A 421 7.19 -22.75 26.16
C THR A 421 5.75 -22.39 25.80
N PRO A 422 5.53 -21.47 24.83
CA PRO A 422 4.19 -21.08 24.41
C PRO A 422 3.39 -22.27 23.87
N GLY A 423 2.13 -22.41 24.32
CA GLY A 423 1.20 -23.39 23.78
C GLY A 423 0.45 -22.87 22.54
N PRO A 424 -0.61 -23.57 22.09
CA PRO A 424 -1.45 -23.13 20.99
C PRO A 424 -2.18 -21.82 21.34
N ILE A 425 -2.26 -20.92 20.36
CA ILE A 425 -2.94 -19.61 20.48
C ILE A 425 -4.45 -19.82 20.44
N LEU A 426 -5.19 -19.18 21.35
CA LEU A 426 -6.66 -19.23 21.42
C LEU A 426 -7.31 -18.20 20.49
N GLU A 427 -6.79 -16.97 20.51
CA GLU A 427 -7.23 -15.87 19.65
C GLU A 427 -5.98 -15.18 19.11
N ARG A 428 -5.91 -15.05 17.78
CA ARG A 428 -4.84 -14.33 17.09
C ARG A 428 -5.32 -12.99 16.64
#